data_AF-A0A953ZDZ8-F1
#
_entry.id   AF-A0A953ZDZ8-F1
#
_cell.length_a   1.000
_cell.length_b   1.000
_cell.length_c   1.000
_cell.angle_alpha   90.00
_cell.angle_beta   90.00
_cell.angle_gamma   90.00
#
_symmetry.space_group_name_H-M   'P 1'
#
loop_
_entity.id
_entity.type
_entity.pdbx_description
1 polymer ?
#
loop_
_entity_poly.entity_id
_entity_poly.type
_entity_poly.pdbx_seq_one_letter_code
_entity_poly.pdbx_strand_id
1 'polypeptide(L)'
;MEHNAEQHAFLRQRVPTEYAALRPGVEELRAWLGDPTNLSAQDKIASNSALVGLEDPEGSTPIPDLQRTVARAIESIKADPNNAAACFMLARAITELGRFDDETYHPTCLRDALEFAERATQLAPRVGKAWRALIEIQIHLHRDEMVVDMLRELGTQGFAPGTHATLSAKYAEA
;
A
#
# COMPACT_ATOMS: atom_id res chain seq x y z
N MET A 1 -14.31 -25.50 -14.34
CA MET A 1 -14.15 -25.01 -12.96
C MET A 1 -12.78 -25.36 -12.36
N GLU A 2 -12.18 -26.53 -12.66
CA GLU A 2 -10.83 -26.89 -12.15
C GLU A 2 -9.69 -25.98 -12.63
N HIS A 3 -9.74 -25.49 -13.88
CA HIS A 3 -8.71 -24.62 -14.47
C HIS A 3 -8.49 -23.31 -13.68
N ASN A 4 -9.53 -22.78 -13.04
CA ASN A 4 -9.49 -21.52 -12.30
C ASN A 4 -8.80 -21.69 -10.92
N ALA A 5 -8.96 -22.85 -10.27
CA ALA A 5 -8.36 -23.11 -8.96
C ALA A 5 -6.83 -23.31 -9.04
N GLU A 6 -6.34 -24.00 -10.07
CA GLU A 6 -4.90 -24.19 -10.31
C GLU A 6 -4.22 -22.87 -10.72
N GLN A 7 -4.88 -22.05 -11.54
CA GLN A 7 -4.41 -20.73 -11.92
C GLN A 7 -4.31 -19.79 -10.71
N HIS A 8 -5.32 -19.77 -9.84
CA HIS A 8 -5.25 -19.02 -8.57
C HIS A 8 -4.16 -19.54 -7.63
N ALA A 9 -3.93 -20.85 -7.57
CA ALA A 9 -2.85 -21.43 -6.77
C ALA A 9 -1.45 -21.05 -7.30
N PHE A 10 -1.29 -20.99 -8.62
CA PHE A 10 -0.08 -20.55 -9.30
C PHE A 10 0.22 -19.06 -9.05
N LEU A 11 -0.79 -18.20 -9.19
CA LEU A 11 -0.62 -16.75 -9.02
C LEU A 11 -0.37 -16.36 -7.56
N ARG A 12 -0.89 -17.13 -6.60
CA ARG A 12 -0.58 -17.01 -5.16
C ARG A 12 0.90 -17.15 -4.83
N GLN A 13 1.66 -17.86 -5.65
CA GLN A 13 3.09 -18.13 -5.43
C GLN A 13 3.99 -17.18 -6.22
N ARG A 14 3.42 -16.41 -7.16
CA ARG A 14 4.18 -15.57 -8.06
C ARG A 14 4.28 -14.14 -7.51
N VAL A 15 5.49 -13.61 -7.58
CA VAL A 15 5.77 -12.19 -7.32
C VAL A 15 6.06 -11.57 -8.69
N PRO A 16 5.38 -10.47 -9.08
CA PRO A 16 5.69 -9.74 -10.30
C PRO A 16 7.17 -9.39 -10.36
N THR A 17 7.79 -9.54 -11.53
CA THR A 17 9.23 -9.30 -11.71
C THR A 17 9.62 -7.89 -11.25
N GLU A 18 8.74 -6.93 -11.51
CA GLU A 18 8.88 -5.51 -11.22
C GLU A 18 8.94 -5.25 -9.71
N TYR A 19 8.19 -6.00 -8.91
CA TYR A 19 8.23 -5.93 -7.44
C TYR A 19 9.30 -6.85 -6.84
N ALA A 20 9.59 -7.98 -7.47
CA ALA A 20 10.56 -8.95 -6.96
C ALA A 20 11.96 -8.33 -6.74
N ALA A 21 12.36 -7.39 -7.59
CA ALA A 21 13.61 -6.66 -7.45
C ALA A 21 13.66 -5.73 -6.21
N LEU A 22 12.51 -5.28 -5.71
CA LEU A 22 12.38 -4.33 -4.60
C LEU A 22 12.05 -5.00 -3.27
N ARG A 23 11.42 -6.17 -3.34
CA ARG A 23 10.95 -6.92 -2.17
C ARG A 23 12.04 -7.12 -1.08
N PRO A 24 13.32 -7.40 -1.38
CA PRO A 24 14.35 -7.48 -0.35
C PRO A 24 14.49 -6.20 0.48
N GLY A 25 14.36 -5.02 -0.14
CA GLY A 25 14.39 -3.74 0.57
C GLY A 25 13.16 -3.52 1.46
N VAL A 26 11.99 -4.02 1.05
CA VAL A 26 10.77 -3.99 1.86
C VAL A 26 10.89 -4.93 3.06
N GLU A 27 11.45 -6.14 2.86
CA GLU A 27 11.71 -7.10 3.94
C GLU A 27 12.75 -6.57 4.93
N GLU A 28 13.81 -5.92 4.44
CA GLU A 28 14.79 -5.24 5.28
C GLU A 28 14.15 -4.10 6.08
N LEU A 29 13.29 -3.29 5.46
CA LEU A 29 12.55 -2.24 6.16
C LEU A 29 11.66 -2.83 7.27
N ARG A 30 10.94 -3.91 7.00
CA ARG A 30 10.10 -4.59 8.00
C ARG A 30 10.94 -5.08 9.18
N ALA A 31 12.07 -5.74 8.91
CA ALA A 31 12.99 -6.18 9.96
C ALA A 31 13.54 -4.98 10.76
N TRP A 32 13.92 -3.90 10.08
CA TRP A 32 14.41 -2.67 10.68
C TRP A 32 13.35 -2.01 11.59
N LEU A 33 12.08 -1.95 11.17
CA LEU A 33 10.96 -1.44 11.96
C LEU A 33 10.59 -2.34 13.15
N GLY A 34 10.92 -3.63 13.07
CA GLY A 34 10.73 -4.59 14.16
C GLY A 34 11.67 -4.38 15.35
N ASP A 35 12.77 -3.66 15.15
CA ASP A 35 13.68 -3.27 16.22
C ASP A 35 13.20 -1.97 16.90
N PRO A 36 12.84 -2.00 18.20
CA PRO A 36 12.35 -0.82 18.91
C PRO A 36 13.34 0.34 18.95
N THR A 37 14.65 0.09 18.82
CA THR A 37 15.68 1.15 18.84
C THR A 37 15.57 2.06 17.62
N ASN A 38 15.16 1.50 16.48
CA ASN A 38 14.99 2.21 15.22
C ASN A 38 13.75 3.11 15.19
N LEU A 39 12.73 2.80 16.01
CA LEU A 39 11.52 3.62 16.12
C LEU A 39 11.76 5.00 16.73
N SER A 40 12.95 5.22 17.32
CA SER A 40 13.38 6.51 17.85
C SER A 40 13.97 7.45 16.79
N ALA A 41 14.20 6.97 15.55
CA ALA A 41 14.63 7.83 14.45
C ALA A 41 13.57 8.91 14.16
N GLN A 42 14.00 10.17 14.03
CA GLN A 42 13.09 11.32 13.87
C GLN A 42 13.66 12.42 12.96
N ASP A 43 14.41 12.05 11.92
CA ASP A 43 14.87 13.02 10.93
C ASP A 43 13.75 13.35 9.92
N LYS A 44 12.82 14.21 10.36
CA LYS A 44 11.69 14.68 9.56
C LYS A 44 12.12 15.42 8.29
N ILE A 45 13.26 16.10 8.33
CA ILE A 45 13.74 16.88 7.18
C ILE A 45 14.23 15.93 6.10
N ALA A 46 15.09 14.97 6.45
CA ALA A 46 15.54 13.94 5.53
C ALA A 46 14.35 13.11 5.01
N SER A 47 13.45 12.72 5.92
CA SER A 47 12.25 11.95 5.57
C SER A 47 11.36 12.65 4.55
N ASN A 48 11.05 13.94 4.75
CA ASN A 48 10.23 14.71 3.81
C ASN A 48 10.98 14.98 2.49
N SER A 49 12.28 15.25 2.56
CA SER A 49 13.11 15.47 1.37
C SER A 49 13.15 14.23 0.47
N ALA A 50 13.17 13.04 1.09
CA ALA A 50 13.09 11.77 0.37
C ALA A 50 11.77 11.60 -0.41
N LEU A 51 10.69 12.31 -0.08
CA LEU A 51 9.43 12.23 -0.83
C LEU A 51 9.25 13.32 -1.90
N VAL A 52 10.12 14.34 -1.95
CA VAL A 52 9.97 15.47 -2.87
C VAL A 52 9.98 15.01 -4.33
N GLY A 53 8.98 15.42 -5.11
CA GLY A 53 8.86 15.06 -6.53
C GLY A 53 8.31 13.64 -6.77
N LEU A 54 7.83 12.97 -5.74
CA LEU A 54 6.98 11.79 -5.89
C LEU A 54 5.52 12.23 -6.04
N GLU A 55 4.83 11.58 -6.97
CA GLU A 55 3.38 11.72 -7.14
C GLU A 55 2.65 10.56 -6.47
N ASP A 56 1.35 10.73 -6.24
CA ASP A 56 0.48 9.68 -5.71
C ASP A 56 0.41 8.53 -6.74
N PRO A 57 0.82 7.29 -6.39
CA PRO A 57 0.77 6.18 -7.33
C PRO A 57 -0.68 5.84 -7.70
N GLU A 58 -0.96 5.71 -9.00
CA GLU A 58 -2.25 5.33 -9.57
C GLU A 58 -2.06 4.31 -10.70
N GLY A 59 -3.15 3.74 -11.22
CA GLY A 59 -3.08 2.66 -12.22
C GLY A 59 -2.37 3.03 -13.52
N SER A 60 -2.19 4.32 -13.82
CA SER A 60 -1.44 4.81 -14.98
C SER A 60 0.01 5.19 -14.67
N THR A 61 0.46 5.08 -13.42
CA THR A 61 1.83 5.45 -13.04
C THR A 61 2.83 4.49 -13.69
N PRO A 62 3.85 4.99 -14.41
CA PRO A 62 4.86 4.13 -15.02
C PRO A 62 5.60 3.26 -14.01
N ILE A 63 5.91 2.02 -14.39
CA ILE A 63 6.66 1.08 -13.54
C ILE A 63 7.95 1.69 -12.96
N PRO A 64 8.82 2.38 -13.73
CA PRO A 64 10.02 2.99 -13.17
C PRO A 64 9.72 4.03 -12.08
N ASP A 65 8.61 4.76 -12.21
CA ASP A 65 8.19 5.73 -11.21
C ASP A 65 7.65 5.05 -9.96
N LEU A 66 6.89 3.95 -10.10
CA LEU A 66 6.45 3.12 -8.97
C LEU A 66 7.66 2.55 -8.21
N GLN A 67 8.64 2.01 -8.92
CA GLN A 67 9.85 1.45 -8.33
C GLN A 67 10.67 2.52 -7.59
N ARG A 68 10.79 3.72 -8.19
CA ARG A 68 11.41 4.88 -7.53
C ARG A 68 10.65 5.29 -6.28
N THR A 69 9.31 5.28 -6.30
CA THR A 69 8.49 5.58 -5.13
C THR A 69 8.74 4.59 -4.00
N VAL A 70 8.81 3.29 -4.29
CA VAL A 70 9.13 2.27 -3.26
C VAL A 70 10.48 2.56 -2.61
N ALA A 71 11.54 2.73 -3.41
CA ALA A 71 12.89 2.97 -2.90
C ALA A 71 12.96 4.24 -2.01
N ARG A 72 12.39 5.34 -2.48
CA ARG A 72 12.40 6.62 -1.76
C ARG A 72 11.50 6.63 -0.53
N ALA A 73 10.37 5.92 -0.56
CA ALA A 73 9.53 5.75 0.61
C ALA A 73 10.24 4.91 1.70
N ILE A 74 11.02 3.90 1.34
CA ILE A 74 11.84 3.15 2.29
C ILE A 74 12.86 4.05 2.99
N GLU A 75 13.59 4.88 2.23
CA GLU A 75 14.53 5.87 2.79
C GLU A 75 13.81 6.84 3.74
N SER A 76 12.64 7.32 3.33
CA SER A 76 11.82 8.23 4.12
C SER A 76 11.37 7.63 5.46
N ILE A 77 10.96 6.36 5.46
CA ILE A 77 10.52 5.65 6.68
C ILE A 77 11.72 5.34 7.59
N LYS A 78 12.89 4.98 7.04
CA LYS A 78 14.11 4.79 7.85
C LYS A 78 14.56 6.09 8.53
N ALA A 79 14.33 7.25 7.90
CA ALA A 79 14.63 8.55 8.48
C ALA A 79 13.60 9.00 9.53
N ASP A 80 12.30 8.78 9.28
CA ASP A 80 11.21 9.01 10.22
C ASP A 80 10.16 7.88 10.12
N PRO A 81 10.16 6.91 11.06
CA PRO A 81 9.23 5.78 11.08
C PRO A 81 7.77 6.17 11.31
N ASN A 82 7.51 7.43 11.66
CA ASN A 82 6.18 7.99 11.90
C ASN A 82 5.71 8.86 10.73
N ASN A 83 6.40 8.82 9.58
CA ASN A 83 5.94 9.50 8.37
C ASN A 83 4.79 8.72 7.71
N ALA A 84 3.56 9.14 8.03
CA ALA A 84 2.34 8.54 7.48
C ALA A 84 2.28 8.62 5.94
N ALA A 85 2.78 9.71 5.34
CA ALA A 85 2.79 9.90 3.90
C ALA A 85 3.72 8.90 3.22
N ALA A 86 4.90 8.63 3.81
CA ALA A 86 5.82 7.63 3.29
C ALA A 86 5.24 6.22 3.36
N CYS A 87 4.61 5.85 4.48
CA CYS A 87 3.93 4.56 4.64
C CYS A 87 2.81 4.38 3.59
N PHE A 88 2.01 5.43 3.39
CA PHE A 88 0.99 5.47 2.35
C PHE A 88 1.58 5.30 0.93
N MET A 89 2.60 6.09 0.58
CA MET A 89 3.24 6.04 -0.73
C MET A 89 3.83 4.66 -1.02
N LEU A 90 4.49 4.05 -0.02
CA LEU A 90 5.02 2.70 -0.12
C LEU A 90 3.91 1.69 -0.38
N ALA A 91 2.85 1.70 0.43
CA ALA A 91 1.72 0.79 0.27
C ALA A 91 1.06 0.92 -1.11
N ARG A 92 0.82 2.16 -1.58
CA ARG A 92 0.25 2.43 -2.91
C ARG A 92 1.15 1.91 -4.03
N ALA A 93 2.44 2.22 -3.99
CA ALA A 93 3.36 1.81 -5.05
C ALA A 93 3.50 0.29 -5.13
N ILE A 94 3.59 -0.41 -3.99
CA ILE A 94 3.61 -1.88 -3.96
C ILE A 94 2.28 -2.45 -4.48
N THR A 95 1.15 -1.83 -4.13
CA THR A 95 -0.18 -2.26 -4.61
C THR A 95 -0.25 -2.16 -6.13
N GLU A 96 0.14 -1.04 -6.73
CA GLU A 96 0.10 -0.88 -8.19
C GLU A 96 1.13 -1.80 -8.88
N LEU A 97 2.34 -1.98 -8.32
CA LEU A 97 3.30 -2.98 -8.82
C LEU A 97 2.77 -4.42 -8.76
N GLY A 98 1.84 -4.69 -7.84
CA GLY A 98 1.15 -5.97 -7.71
C GLY A 98 0.03 -6.20 -8.74
N ARG A 99 -0.38 -5.16 -9.49
CA ARG A 99 -1.57 -5.16 -10.37
C ARG A 99 -1.27 -5.35 -11.87
N PHE A 100 -0.05 -5.75 -12.25
CA PHE A 100 0.40 -5.82 -13.65
C PHE A 100 0.10 -7.13 -14.42
N ASP A 101 -0.84 -7.98 -13.97
CA ASP A 101 -1.27 -9.12 -14.80
C ASP A 101 -2.78 -9.38 -14.63
N ASP A 102 -3.51 -9.29 -15.75
CA ASP A 102 -4.97 -9.25 -15.84
C ASP A 102 -5.66 -10.59 -15.52
N GLU A 103 -4.91 -11.65 -15.19
CA GLU A 103 -5.47 -12.97 -14.83
C GLU A 103 -5.27 -13.39 -13.36
N THR A 104 -5.12 -12.41 -12.47
CA THR A 104 -5.63 -12.33 -11.08
C THR A 104 -4.92 -13.08 -9.93
N TYR A 105 -4.40 -12.24 -9.02
CA TYR A 105 -4.09 -12.49 -7.59
C TYR A 105 -2.61 -12.74 -7.24
N HIS A 106 -1.86 -11.65 -7.00
CA HIS A 106 -0.54 -11.68 -6.34
C HIS A 106 -0.65 -11.21 -4.88
N PRO A 107 -1.13 -12.07 -3.96
CA PRO A 107 -1.40 -11.66 -2.59
C PRO A 107 -0.15 -11.30 -1.83
N THR A 108 1.03 -11.74 -2.27
CA THR A 108 2.30 -11.42 -1.59
C THR A 108 2.55 -9.93 -1.58
N CYS A 109 2.41 -9.23 -2.72
CA CYS A 109 2.59 -7.78 -2.79
C CYS A 109 1.56 -7.06 -1.92
N LEU A 110 0.30 -7.49 -2.00
CA LEU A 110 -0.79 -6.90 -1.22
C LEU A 110 -0.61 -7.12 0.29
N ARG A 111 -0.12 -8.30 0.70
CA ARG A 111 0.21 -8.59 2.11
C ARG A 111 1.40 -7.78 2.59
N ASP A 112 2.42 -7.62 1.75
CA ASP A 112 3.56 -6.76 2.08
C ASP A 112 3.15 -5.29 2.20
N ALA A 113 2.27 -4.81 1.31
CA ALA A 113 1.75 -3.45 1.34
C ALA A 113 0.83 -3.19 2.55
N LEU A 114 0.10 -4.23 3.01
CA LEU A 114 -0.95 -4.10 4.00
C LEU A 114 -0.45 -3.49 5.31
N GLU A 115 0.69 -3.96 5.84
CA GLU A 115 1.24 -3.45 7.10
C GLU A 115 1.55 -1.94 7.04
N PHE A 116 2.02 -1.45 5.88
CA PHE A 116 2.33 -0.04 5.69
C PHE A 116 1.06 0.79 5.52
N ALA A 117 0.03 0.24 4.88
CA ALA A 117 -1.27 0.89 4.78
C ALA A 117 -1.94 1.03 6.16
N GLU A 118 -1.93 -0.05 6.96
CA GLU A 118 -2.43 -0.04 8.34
C GLU A 118 -1.67 1.00 9.17
N ARG A 119 -0.33 0.99 9.10
CA ARG A 119 0.50 1.99 9.80
C ARG A 119 0.18 3.42 9.36
N ALA A 120 -0.02 3.67 8.06
CA ALA A 120 -0.41 4.99 7.57
C ALA A 120 -1.74 5.46 8.17
N THR A 121 -2.75 4.58 8.26
CA THR A 121 -4.04 4.90 8.88
C THR A 121 -3.95 5.14 10.39
N GLN A 122 -3.09 4.38 11.09
CA GLN A 122 -2.85 4.59 12.52
C GLN A 122 -2.17 5.93 12.81
N LEU A 123 -1.18 6.31 11.99
CA LEU A 123 -0.46 7.57 12.12
C LEU A 123 -1.30 8.78 11.70
N ALA A 124 -2.19 8.62 10.73
CA ALA A 124 -3.00 9.69 10.16
C ALA A 124 -4.47 9.29 9.94
N PRO A 125 -5.24 9.03 11.02
CA PRO A 125 -6.59 8.48 10.92
C PRO A 125 -7.62 9.43 10.28
N ARG A 126 -7.30 10.72 10.16
CA ARG A 126 -8.17 11.73 9.53
C ARG A 126 -7.69 12.16 8.14
N VAL A 127 -6.83 11.37 7.50
CA VAL A 127 -6.32 11.64 6.17
C VAL A 127 -6.86 10.61 5.19
N GLY A 128 -7.71 11.05 4.25
CA GLY A 128 -8.39 10.14 3.31
C GLY A 128 -7.41 9.28 2.50
N LYS A 129 -6.27 9.84 2.09
CA LYS A 129 -5.22 9.10 1.38
C LYS A 129 -4.71 7.88 2.16
N ALA A 130 -4.52 7.99 3.47
CA ALA A 130 -4.10 6.86 4.30
C ALA A 130 -5.12 5.70 4.23
N TRP A 131 -6.42 6.02 4.30
CA TRP A 131 -7.50 5.05 4.17
C TRP A 131 -7.62 4.47 2.76
N ARG A 132 -7.36 5.28 1.72
CA ARG A 132 -7.40 4.83 0.32
C ARG A 132 -6.51 3.62 0.08
N ALA A 133 -5.25 3.67 0.52
CA ALA A 133 -4.33 2.55 0.35
C ALA A 133 -4.84 1.28 1.04
N LEU A 134 -5.29 1.39 2.29
CA LEU A 134 -5.78 0.24 3.06
C LEU A 134 -7.02 -0.37 2.41
N ILE A 135 -8.04 0.43 2.11
CA ILE A 135 -9.30 -0.08 1.57
C ILE A 135 -9.09 -0.69 0.18
N GLU A 136 -8.29 -0.07 -0.70
CA GLU A 136 -8.02 -0.64 -2.02
C GLU A 136 -7.29 -1.99 -1.93
N ILE A 137 -6.32 -2.14 -1.04
CA ILE A 137 -5.67 -3.44 -0.78
C ILE A 137 -6.70 -4.49 -0.37
N GLN A 138 -7.64 -4.12 0.50
CA GLN A 138 -8.63 -5.05 1.06
C GLN A 138 -9.70 -5.43 0.03
N ILE A 139 -10.07 -4.51 -0.87
CA ILE A 139 -10.87 -4.79 -2.07
C ILE A 139 -10.14 -5.84 -2.93
N HIS A 140 -8.86 -5.61 -3.24
CA HIS A 140 -8.06 -6.54 -4.06
C HIS A 140 -7.80 -7.89 -3.37
N LEU A 141 -7.88 -7.95 -2.04
CA LEU A 141 -7.81 -9.18 -1.25
C LEU A 141 -9.18 -9.87 -1.10
N HIS A 142 -10.25 -9.33 -1.68
CA HIS A 142 -11.63 -9.84 -1.56
C HIS A 142 -12.08 -10.03 -0.10
N ARG A 143 -11.78 -9.05 0.76
CA ARG A 143 -12.16 -9.05 2.17
C ARG A 143 -13.41 -8.20 2.40
N ASP A 144 -14.50 -8.63 1.78
CA ASP A 144 -15.76 -7.88 1.64
C ASP A 144 -16.31 -7.31 2.94
N GLU A 145 -16.47 -8.14 3.97
CA GLU A 145 -17.01 -7.71 5.28
C GLU A 145 -16.19 -6.57 5.86
N MET A 146 -14.86 -6.69 5.79
CA MET A 146 -13.95 -5.67 6.32
C MET A 146 -14.00 -4.39 5.49
N VAL A 147 -14.07 -4.50 4.15
CA VAL A 147 -14.21 -3.35 3.25
C VAL A 147 -15.49 -2.57 3.56
N VAL A 148 -16.61 -3.28 3.75
CA VAL A 148 -17.90 -2.67 4.11
C VAL A 148 -17.80 -1.91 5.42
N ASP A 149 -17.17 -2.50 6.43
CA ASP A 149 -17.00 -1.86 7.74
C ASP A 149 -16.08 -0.63 7.67
N MET A 150 -14.96 -0.72 6.94
CA MET A 150 -14.05 0.40 6.72
C MET A 150 -14.69 1.55 5.92
N LEU A 151 -15.48 1.25 4.90
CA LEU A 151 -16.22 2.26 4.14
C LEU A 151 -17.26 2.94 5.02
N ARG A 152 -18.02 2.17 5.81
CA ARG A 152 -18.98 2.72 6.78
C ARG A 152 -18.28 3.64 7.77
N GLU A 153 -17.16 3.20 8.34
CA GLU A 153 -16.36 4.01 9.25
C GLU A 153 -15.92 5.32 8.58
N LEU A 154 -15.28 5.25 7.42
CA LEU A 154 -14.82 6.42 6.67
C LEU A 154 -15.97 7.39 6.35
N GLY A 155 -17.13 6.87 5.96
CA GLY A 155 -18.33 7.66 5.70
C GLY A 155 -18.88 8.35 6.97
N THR A 156 -18.93 7.65 8.10
CA THR A 156 -19.40 8.23 9.37
C THR A 156 -18.47 9.30 9.93
N GLN A 157 -17.16 9.18 9.71
CA GLN A 157 -16.19 10.17 10.21
C GLN A 157 -16.20 11.50 9.42
N GLY A 158 -16.69 11.50 8.17
CA GLY A 158 -16.99 12.71 7.40
C GLY A 158 -15.80 13.58 6.96
N PHE A 159 -14.55 13.19 7.23
CA PHE A 159 -13.36 14.00 6.88
C PHE A 159 -12.86 13.80 5.44
N ALA A 160 -13.29 12.74 4.75
CA ALA A 160 -12.84 12.43 3.38
C ALA A 160 -13.99 11.92 2.48
N PRO A 161 -15.05 12.73 2.25
CA PRO A 161 -16.22 12.31 1.50
C PRO A 161 -15.91 11.93 0.05
N GLY A 162 -14.95 12.61 -0.60
CA GLY A 162 -14.50 12.27 -1.94
C GLY A 162 -13.82 10.90 -1.99
N THR A 163 -12.90 10.63 -1.07
CA THR A 163 -12.26 9.31 -0.96
C THR A 163 -13.27 8.21 -0.68
N HIS A 164 -14.21 8.44 0.23
CA HIS A 164 -15.30 7.50 0.50
C HIS A 164 -16.11 7.19 -0.77
N ALA A 165 -16.50 8.21 -1.53
CA ALA A 165 -17.25 8.03 -2.77
C ALA A 165 -16.46 7.23 -3.83
N THR A 166 -15.19 7.58 -4.07
CA THR A 166 -14.33 6.87 -5.02
C THR A 166 -14.16 5.40 -4.65
N LEU A 167 -13.90 5.11 -3.37
CA LEU A 167 -13.70 3.74 -2.90
C LEU A 167 -14.99 2.92 -2.91
N SER A 168 -16.13 3.54 -2.60
CA SER A 168 -17.44 2.89 -2.68
C SER A 168 -17.77 2.49 -4.12
N ALA A 169 -17.49 3.38 -5.09
CA ALA A 169 -17.66 3.08 -6.51
C ALA A 169 -16.74 1.93 -6.94
N LYS A 170 -15.45 2.00 -6.59
CA LYS A 170 -14.47 0.94 -6.89
C LYS A 170 -14.89 -0.41 -6.31
N TYR A 171 -15.43 -0.43 -5.09
CA TYR A 171 -15.90 -1.65 -4.46
C TYR A 171 -17.14 -2.23 -5.14
N ALA A 172 -18.07 -1.38 -5.59
CA ALA A 172 -19.26 -1.83 -6.31
C ALA A 172 -18.95 -2.44 -7.70
N GLU A 173 -17.77 -2.12 -8.26
CA GLU A 173 -17.29 -2.63 -9.55
C GLU A 173 -16.39 -3.88 -9.44
N ALA A 174 -15.95 -4.24 -8.22
CA ALA A 174 -15.01 -5.33 -7.94
C ALA A 174 -15.70 -6.67 -7.70
#